data_AF-A0A972HMS1-F1
#
_entry.id   AF-A0A972HMS1-F1
#
_cell.length_a   1.000
_cell.length_b   1.000
_cell.length_c   1.000
_cell.angle_alpha   90.00
_cell.angle_beta   90.00
_cell.angle_gamma   90.00
#
_symmetry.space_group_name_H-M   'P 1'
#
loop_
_entity.id
_entity.type
_entity.pdbx_description
1 polymer ?
#
loop_
_entity_poly.entity_id
_entity_poly.type
_entity_poly.pdbx_seq_one_letter_code
_entity_poly.pdbx_strand_id
1 'polypeptide(L)'
;MTDTGDASAGQTSADTGNPAGGNYDLLRRRLRGRVRDTLEAATSLDRLRTESFGSTQLRLAGSDRLRTDLACKPRDVVRVGDMLMLGYQVSPELAQLTPEHVFGLYERGADDELAPIGSDDERNFLAEPAFREEFDKLHRFYGKARFSDLRRGPNQLLAAFRIGERVDDLVVLRWTVAIDGTVSFVDARGDRDYTWPDSHDMTWVRSTRE
;
A
#
# COMPACT_ATOMS: atom_id res chain seq x y z
N MET A 1 -63.03 19.67 72.99
CA MET A 1 -63.34 20.03 71.59
C MET A 1 -62.20 19.48 70.75
N THR A 2 -62.53 18.78 69.66
CA THR A 2 -61.71 17.95 68.73
C THR A 2 -61.11 16.68 69.36
N ASP A 3 -61.46 15.43 69.04
CA ASP A 3 -61.85 14.68 67.81
C ASP A 3 -60.69 13.81 67.27
N THR A 4 -60.87 12.49 67.45
CA THR A 4 -60.54 11.29 66.62
C THR A 4 -59.13 10.93 66.12
N GLY A 5 -58.76 9.67 66.42
CA GLY A 5 -58.07 8.69 65.55
C GLY A 5 -56.54 8.66 65.64
N ASP A 6 -55.82 7.54 65.52
CA ASP A 6 -56.09 6.11 65.35
C ASP A 6 -54.74 5.39 65.61
N ALA A 7 -54.78 4.09 65.85
CA ALA A 7 -53.65 3.23 66.19
C ALA A 7 -52.66 3.00 65.04
N SER A 8 -51.42 2.65 65.40
CA SER A 8 -50.73 1.40 65.03
C SER A 8 -49.23 1.54 64.71
N ALA A 9 -48.53 0.46 65.01
CA ALA A 9 -47.09 0.28 64.98
C ALA A 9 -46.47 0.31 63.56
N GLY A 10 -45.18 0.60 63.49
CA GLY A 10 -44.39 0.48 62.26
C GLY A 10 -42.89 0.43 62.50
N GLN A 11 -42.39 -0.72 62.96
CA GLN A 11 -41.03 -1.16 62.65
C GLN A 11 -41.03 -1.82 61.27
N THR A 12 -40.22 -1.32 60.33
CA THR A 12 -39.69 -2.04 59.14
C THR A 12 -38.64 -1.12 58.50
N SER A 13 -37.33 -1.34 58.66
CA SER A 13 -36.50 -2.29 57.90
C SER A 13 -36.92 -2.47 56.44
N ALA A 14 -36.14 -1.94 55.49
CA ALA A 14 -35.67 -2.64 54.29
C ALA A 14 -34.89 -1.68 53.35
N ASP A 15 -33.57 -1.76 53.45
CA ASP A 15 -32.63 -1.54 52.35
C ASP A 15 -33.13 -2.24 51.08
N THR A 16 -33.49 -1.48 50.04
CA THR A 16 -33.83 -2.02 48.73
C THR A 16 -32.79 -1.53 47.73
N GLY A 17 -31.62 -2.17 47.76
CA GLY A 17 -30.63 -2.10 46.70
C GLY A 17 -31.15 -2.77 45.42
N ASN A 18 -31.19 -2.02 44.32
CA ASN A 18 -31.51 -2.50 42.99
C ASN A 18 -30.41 -3.47 42.47
N PRO A 19 -30.67 -4.77 42.27
CA PRO A 19 -29.66 -5.78 41.95
C PRO A 19 -29.18 -5.75 40.48
N ALA A 20 -29.85 -5.00 39.59
CA ALA A 20 -29.48 -4.92 38.17
C ALA A 20 -28.30 -3.99 37.89
N GLY A 21 -28.13 -2.91 38.68
CA GLY A 21 -27.00 -1.98 38.54
C GLY A 21 -25.68 -2.57 39.04
N GLY A 22 -25.73 -3.29 40.17
CA GLY A 22 -24.53 -3.85 40.80
C GLY A 22 -23.75 -4.82 39.93
N ASN A 23 -24.43 -5.73 39.20
CA ASN A 23 -23.76 -6.72 38.38
C ASN A 23 -23.21 -6.12 37.07
N TYR A 24 -23.98 -5.22 36.43
CA TYR A 24 -23.51 -4.48 35.26
C TYR A 24 -22.31 -3.59 35.59
N ASP A 25 -22.37 -2.82 36.68
CA ASP A 25 -21.27 -1.95 37.09
C ASP A 25 -20.03 -2.73 37.51
N LEU A 26 -20.21 -3.91 38.12
CA LEU A 26 -19.12 -4.84 38.42
C LEU A 26 -18.45 -5.38 37.15
N LEU A 27 -19.24 -5.82 36.16
CA LEU A 27 -18.75 -6.29 34.87
C LEU A 27 -18.04 -5.17 34.10
N ARG A 28 -18.61 -3.96 34.10
CA ARG A 28 -18.03 -2.77 33.49
C ARG A 28 -16.70 -2.38 34.13
N ARG A 29 -16.59 -2.47 35.47
CA ARG A 29 -15.34 -2.22 36.20
C ARG A 29 -14.29 -3.27 35.85
N ARG A 30 -14.65 -4.55 35.80
CA ARG A 30 -13.75 -5.65 35.43
C ARG A 30 -13.26 -5.51 33.99
N LEU A 31 -14.17 -5.21 33.05
CA LEU A 31 -13.82 -5.01 31.64
C LEU A 31 -12.84 -3.85 31.48
N ARG A 32 -13.07 -2.73 32.16
CA ARG A 32 -12.14 -1.59 32.16
C ARG A 32 -10.78 -1.91 32.75
N GLY A 33 -10.73 -2.73 33.80
CA GLY A 33 -9.48 -3.25 34.34
C GLY A 33 -8.72 -4.03 33.27
N ARG A 34 -9.40 -4.99 32.64
CA ARG A 34 -8.81 -5.83 31.58
C ARG A 34 -8.32 -5.02 30.37
N VAL A 35 -9.07 -3.99 29.96
CA VAL A 35 -8.64 -3.06 28.89
C VAL A 35 -7.38 -2.30 29.28
N ARG A 36 -7.30 -1.83 30.53
CA ARG A 36 -6.11 -1.13 31.03
C ARG A 36 -4.89 -2.05 31.05
N ASP A 37 -5.05 -3.26 31.60
CA ASP A 37 -3.97 -4.24 31.70
C ASP A 37 -3.44 -4.60 30.30
N THR A 38 -4.34 -4.80 29.33
CA THR A 38 -3.94 -5.07 27.93
C THR A 38 -3.23 -3.88 27.29
N LEU A 39 -3.72 -2.65 27.51
CA LEU A 39 -3.06 -1.44 26.99
C LEU A 39 -1.66 -1.26 27.58
N GLU A 40 -1.50 -1.52 28.88
CA GLU A 40 -0.23 -1.43 29.57
C GLU A 40 0.76 -2.50 29.09
N ALA A 41 0.29 -3.74 28.88
CA ALA A 41 1.10 -4.80 28.29
C ALA A 41 1.53 -4.45 26.85
N ALA A 42 0.62 -3.93 26.03
CA ALA A 42 0.91 -3.54 24.65
C ALA A 42 1.91 -2.37 24.56
N THR A 43 1.75 -1.35 25.41
CA THR A 43 2.68 -0.21 25.47
C THR A 43 4.05 -0.60 26.02
N SER A 44 4.11 -1.48 27.01
CA SER A 44 5.37 -2.03 27.50
C SER A 44 6.10 -2.82 26.42
N LEU A 45 5.38 -3.64 25.65
CA LEU A 45 5.94 -4.39 24.52
C LEU A 45 6.45 -3.47 23.42
N ASP A 46 5.71 -2.41 23.05
CA ASP A 46 6.16 -1.46 22.03
C ASP A 46 7.39 -0.65 22.49
N ARG A 47 7.47 -0.32 23.79
CA ARG A 47 8.67 0.31 24.36
C ARG A 47 9.87 -0.63 24.28
N LEU A 48 9.73 -1.88 24.69
CA LEU A 48 10.80 -2.90 24.58
C LEU A 48 11.20 -3.13 23.12
N ARG A 49 10.23 -3.14 22.20
CA ARG A 49 10.47 -3.21 20.75
C ARG A 49 11.31 -2.03 20.29
N THR A 50 10.94 -0.82 20.69
CA THR A 50 11.65 0.42 20.34
C THR A 50 13.06 0.47 20.95
N GLU A 51 13.24 0.03 22.19
CA GLU A 51 14.54 -0.03 22.87
C GLU A 51 15.47 -1.09 22.24
N SER A 52 14.93 -2.27 21.87
CA SER A 52 15.73 -3.40 21.38
C SER A 52 16.07 -3.29 19.89
N PHE A 53 15.13 -2.81 19.07
CA PHE A 53 15.29 -2.72 17.62
C PHE A 53 15.61 -1.30 17.15
N GLY A 54 15.56 -0.31 18.05
CA GLY A 54 15.56 1.10 17.70
C GLY A 54 14.22 1.53 17.09
N SER A 55 13.92 2.83 17.16
CA SER A 55 13.01 3.44 16.21
C SER A 55 13.83 3.98 15.05
N THR A 56 13.83 3.29 13.91
CA THR A 56 14.09 3.98 12.64
C THR A 56 12.85 4.82 12.38
N GLN A 57 12.79 6.00 12.98
CA GLN A 57 11.72 6.93 12.71
C GLN A 57 11.86 7.32 11.24
N LEU A 58 10.96 6.81 10.41
CA LEU A 58 10.82 7.23 9.02
C LEU A 58 10.38 8.70 9.05
N ARG A 59 11.37 9.60 9.01
CA ARG A 59 11.13 11.02 8.83
C ARG A 59 11.07 11.27 7.34
N LEU A 60 10.02 11.96 6.89
CA LEU A 60 9.92 12.45 5.52
C LEU A 60 11.17 13.28 5.20
N ALA A 61 12.03 12.77 4.33
CA ALA A 61 13.27 13.46 3.94
C ALA A 61 12.96 14.65 3.03
N GLY A 62 11.97 14.49 2.15
CA GLY A 62 11.47 15.51 1.24
C GLY A 62 10.11 15.10 0.69
N SER A 63 9.43 16.04 0.05
CA SER A 63 8.20 15.79 -0.69
C SER A 63 8.25 16.60 -1.96
N ASP A 64 7.86 15.97 -3.06
CA ASP A 64 7.83 16.61 -4.37
C ASP A 64 6.49 16.34 -5.06
N ARG A 65 6.14 17.16 -6.05
CA ARG A 65 4.91 17.06 -6.82
C ARG A 65 5.22 16.88 -8.30
N LEU A 66 5.06 15.64 -8.76
CA LEU A 66 5.17 15.30 -10.16
C LEU A 66 3.98 15.88 -10.95
N ARG A 67 4.29 16.64 -12.01
CA ARG A 67 3.29 17.08 -12.99
C ARG A 67 3.29 16.09 -14.15
N THR A 68 2.11 15.62 -14.52
CA THR A 68 1.89 14.76 -15.68
C THR A 68 1.07 15.52 -16.71
N ASP A 69 1.40 15.34 -17.99
CA ASP A 69 0.70 16.04 -19.08
C ASP A 69 -0.73 15.54 -19.27
N LEU A 70 -0.95 14.26 -18.95
CA LEU A 70 -2.25 13.60 -19.07
C LEU A 70 -2.87 13.30 -17.71
N ALA A 71 -4.20 13.25 -17.70
CA ALA A 71 -4.96 12.71 -16.58
C ALA A 71 -4.66 11.20 -16.45
N CYS A 72 -4.01 10.84 -15.35
CA CYS A 72 -3.59 9.48 -15.08
C CYS A 72 -3.79 9.10 -13.61
N LYS A 73 -3.72 7.80 -13.33
CA LYS A 73 -3.66 7.27 -11.97
C LYS A 73 -2.27 6.69 -11.74
N PRO A 74 -1.51 7.17 -10.74
CA PRO A 74 -0.25 6.52 -10.38
C PRO A 74 -0.57 5.09 -9.93
N ARG A 75 0.17 4.14 -10.46
CA ARG A 75 -0.12 2.72 -10.25
C ARG A 75 1.01 2.02 -9.53
N ASP A 76 2.26 2.30 -9.88
CA ASP A 76 3.42 1.74 -9.19
C ASP A 76 4.67 2.61 -9.37
N VAL A 77 5.68 2.38 -8.54
CA VAL A 77 6.95 3.09 -8.56
C VAL A 77 8.10 2.17 -8.18
N VAL A 78 9.22 2.31 -8.87
CA VAL A 78 10.40 1.48 -8.63
C VAL A 78 11.70 2.25 -8.84
N ARG A 79 12.69 1.96 -8.01
CA ARG A 79 14.04 2.53 -8.14
C ARG A 79 14.90 1.62 -9.04
N VAL A 80 15.60 2.23 -9.99
CA VAL A 80 16.51 1.55 -10.92
C VAL A 80 17.82 2.32 -10.97
N GLY A 81 18.85 1.79 -10.32
CA GLY A 81 20.10 2.53 -10.10
C GLY A 81 19.83 3.81 -9.31
N ASP A 82 20.20 4.95 -9.86
CA ASP A 82 19.93 6.28 -9.29
C ASP A 82 18.69 6.97 -9.89
N MET A 83 17.94 6.25 -10.72
CA MET A 83 16.70 6.72 -11.32
C MET A 83 15.48 6.13 -10.60
N LEU A 84 14.37 6.85 -10.73
CA LEU A 84 13.06 6.45 -10.28
C LEU A 84 12.16 6.30 -11.51
N MET A 85 11.57 5.13 -11.68
CA MET A 85 10.58 4.86 -12.70
C MET A 85 9.20 4.82 -12.06
N LEU A 86 8.30 5.68 -12.54
CA LEU A 86 6.89 5.67 -12.19
C LEU A 86 6.07 5.08 -13.31
N GLY A 87 5.11 4.25 -12.95
CA GLY A 87 4.11 3.69 -13.84
C GLY A 87 2.75 4.34 -13.62
N TYR A 88 2.16 4.82 -14.70
CA TYR A 88 0.88 5.51 -14.74
C TYR A 88 -0.14 4.67 -15.52
N GLN A 89 -1.36 4.61 -14.99
CA GLN A 89 -2.50 4.15 -15.76
C GLN A 89 -3.23 5.36 -16.35
N VAL A 90 -3.14 5.52 -17.67
CA VAL A 90 -3.87 6.55 -18.40
C VAL A 90 -5.28 6.08 -18.77
N SER A 91 -6.20 7.04 -18.85
CA SER A 91 -7.56 6.79 -19.34
C SER A 91 -7.53 6.48 -20.85
N PRO A 92 -8.42 5.59 -21.35
CA PRO A 92 -8.39 5.08 -22.72
C PRO A 92 -8.80 6.09 -23.81
N GLU A 93 -8.82 7.39 -23.52
CA GLU A 93 -9.30 8.44 -24.44
C GLU A 93 -8.26 8.84 -25.51
N LEU A 94 -7.03 8.35 -25.41
CA LEU A 94 -5.99 8.61 -26.41
C LEU A 94 -6.07 7.62 -27.58
N ALA A 95 -6.01 8.16 -28.80
CA ALA A 95 -5.94 7.36 -30.02
C ALA A 95 -4.59 6.63 -30.18
N GLN A 96 -3.51 7.18 -29.63
CA GLN A 96 -2.18 6.59 -29.70
C GLN A 96 -1.45 6.78 -28.36
N LEU A 97 -0.96 5.68 -27.81
CA LEU A 97 -0.20 5.65 -26.57
C LEU A 97 1.29 5.61 -26.90
N THR A 98 2.07 6.41 -26.19
CA THR A 98 3.53 6.35 -26.23
C THR A 98 4.03 5.87 -24.87
N PRO A 99 5.26 5.34 -24.78
CA PRO A 99 5.82 4.93 -23.50
C PRO A 99 5.80 6.02 -22.43
N GLU A 100 6.03 7.28 -22.81
CA GLU A 100 6.07 8.43 -21.90
C GLU A 100 4.70 8.75 -21.28
N HIS A 101 3.61 8.30 -21.90
CA HIS A 101 2.27 8.41 -21.30
C HIS A 101 2.06 7.40 -20.17
N VAL A 102 2.73 6.24 -20.22
CA VAL A 102 2.57 5.14 -19.26
C VAL A 102 3.70 5.13 -18.24
N PHE A 103 4.88 5.63 -18.60
CA PHE A 103 6.06 5.60 -17.76
C PHE A 103 6.70 6.99 -17.66
N GLY A 104 7.07 7.37 -16.45
CA GLY A 104 7.92 8.53 -16.19
C GLY A 104 9.24 8.08 -15.59
N LEU A 105 10.35 8.57 -16.15
CA LEU A 105 11.68 8.41 -15.57
C LEU A 105 12.12 9.71 -14.93
N TYR A 106 12.65 9.61 -13.72
CA TYR A 106 13.12 10.74 -12.94
C TYR A 106 14.49 10.44 -12.34
N GLU A 107 15.34 11.45 -12.26
CA GLU A 107 16.56 11.41 -11.47
C GLU A 107 16.40 12.28 -10.21
N ARG A 108 17.19 11.97 -9.18
CA ARG A 108 17.27 12.80 -7.99
C ARG A 108 18.20 13.98 -8.27
N GLY A 109 17.64 15.18 -8.32
CA GLY A 109 18.35 16.43 -8.48
C GLY A 109 19.10 16.87 -7.22
N ALA A 110 19.78 18.02 -7.32
CA ALA A 110 20.67 18.55 -6.28
C ALA A 110 19.96 18.89 -4.96
N ASP A 111 18.69 19.29 -5.02
CA ASP A 111 17.87 19.68 -3.86
C ASP A 111 16.86 18.58 -3.45
N ASP A 112 17.16 17.32 -3.77
CA ASP A 112 16.27 16.16 -3.58
C ASP A 112 14.95 16.22 -4.37
N GLU A 113 14.84 17.15 -5.32
CA GLU A 113 13.74 17.23 -6.29
C GLU A 113 13.88 16.15 -7.37
N LEU A 114 12.74 15.67 -7.87
CA LEU A 114 12.69 14.68 -8.95
C LEU A 114 12.67 15.39 -10.31
N ALA A 115 13.80 15.37 -10.99
CA ALA A 115 13.93 15.93 -12.33
C ALA A 115 13.56 14.87 -13.38
N PRO A 116 12.64 15.14 -14.33
CA PRO A 116 12.29 14.20 -15.37
C PRO A 116 13.47 13.97 -16.33
N ILE A 117 13.70 12.73 -16.72
CA ILE A 117 14.72 12.36 -17.70
C ILE A 117 14.12 12.54 -19.09
N GLY A 118 14.79 13.34 -19.93
CA GLY A 118 14.37 13.63 -21.29
C GLY A 118 14.49 12.44 -22.24
N SER A 119 13.83 12.51 -23.40
CA SER A 119 13.96 11.53 -24.48
C SER A 119 15.38 11.40 -25.02
N ASP A 120 16.16 12.48 -24.95
CA ASP A 120 17.48 12.59 -25.55
C ASP A 120 18.60 12.16 -24.60
N ASP A 121 18.27 11.81 -23.36
CA ASP A 121 19.22 11.31 -22.37
C ASP A 121 19.56 9.85 -22.66
N GLU A 122 20.85 9.51 -22.69
CA GLU A 122 21.33 8.14 -22.95
C GLU A 122 20.85 7.13 -21.91
N ARG A 123 20.52 7.58 -20.70
CA ARG A 123 19.98 6.74 -19.62
C ARG A 123 18.51 6.41 -19.83
N ASN A 124 17.83 7.06 -20.78
CA ASN A 124 16.44 6.83 -21.08
C ASN A 124 16.24 5.54 -21.89
N PHE A 125 16.19 4.41 -21.19
CA PHE A 125 15.91 3.11 -21.78
C PHE A 125 14.48 2.97 -22.38
N LEU A 126 13.57 3.94 -22.14
CA LEU A 126 12.27 3.98 -22.83
C LEU A 126 12.38 4.48 -24.27
N ALA A 127 13.50 5.13 -24.62
CA ALA A 127 13.80 5.55 -25.99
C ALA A 127 14.33 4.40 -26.86
N GLU A 128 14.66 3.24 -26.27
CA GLU A 128 15.24 2.10 -26.99
C GLU A 128 14.28 1.60 -28.10
N PRO A 129 14.72 1.53 -29.36
CA PRO A 129 13.84 1.16 -30.48
C PRO A 129 13.16 -0.19 -30.31
N ALA A 130 13.89 -1.20 -29.81
CA ALA A 130 13.36 -2.54 -29.58
C ALA A 130 12.19 -2.53 -28.57
N PHE A 131 12.29 -1.73 -27.50
CA PHE A 131 11.21 -1.55 -26.54
C PHE A 131 10.02 -0.84 -27.16
N ARG A 132 10.24 0.26 -27.91
CA ARG A 132 9.15 1.02 -28.53
C ARG A 132 8.36 0.16 -29.52
N GLU A 133 9.04 -0.68 -30.30
CA GLU A 133 8.38 -1.64 -31.19
C GLU A 133 7.51 -2.65 -30.44
N GLU A 134 8.00 -3.23 -29.33
CA GLU A 134 7.21 -4.17 -28.53
C GLU A 134 6.05 -3.49 -27.80
N PHE A 135 6.24 -2.26 -27.33
CA PHE A 135 5.18 -1.45 -26.72
C PHE A 135 4.06 -1.12 -27.73
N ASP A 136 4.43 -0.73 -28.95
CA ASP A 136 3.47 -0.48 -30.02
C ASP A 136 2.71 -1.76 -30.41
N LYS A 137 3.40 -2.90 -30.50
CA LYS A 137 2.77 -4.21 -30.73
C LYS A 137 1.77 -4.53 -29.62
N LEU A 138 2.14 -4.35 -28.35
CA LEU A 138 1.28 -4.60 -27.20
C LEU A 138 -0.04 -3.83 -27.34
N HIS A 139 0.01 -2.52 -27.57
CA HIS A 139 -1.20 -1.70 -27.67
C HIS A 139 -1.97 -1.93 -28.99
N ARG A 140 -1.29 -2.31 -30.07
CA ARG A 140 -1.93 -2.66 -31.35
C ARG A 140 -2.69 -3.98 -31.29
N PHE A 141 -2.10 -5.01 -30.70
CA PHE A 141 -2.73 -6.34 -30.60
C PHE A 141 -3.72 -6.42 -29.44
N TYR A 142 -3.43 -5.70 -28.34
CA TYR A 142 -4.24 -5.69 -27.13
C TYR A 142 -4.71 -4.26 -26.84
N GLY A 143 -5.69 -3.76 -27.59
CA GLY A 143 -6.21 -2.39 -27.43
C GLY A 143 -6.80 -2.08 -26.04
N LYS A 144 -7.02 -3.10 -25.19
CA LYS A 144 -7.45 -2.94 -23.79
C LYS A 144 -6.32 -3.17 -22.79
N ALA A 145 -5.06 -3.21 -23.23
CA ALA A 145 -3.90 -3.36 -22.36
C ALA A 145 -3.86 -2.25 -21.31
N ARG A 146 -3.72 -2.65 -20.05
CA ARG A 146 -3.64 -1.72 -18.91
C ARG A 146 -2.38 -2.01 -18.11
N PHE A 147 -1.56 -0.98 -17.93
CA PHE A 147 -0.44 -1.03 -17.01
C PHE A 147 -0.93 -1.40 -15.60
N SER A 148 -0.26 -2.36 -14.97
CA SER A 148 -0.73 -2.97 -13.72
C SER A 148 0.28 -2.91 -12.57
N ASP A 149 1.56 -3.19 -12.82
CA ASP A 149 2.60 -3.36 -11.78
C ASP A 149 4.01 -3.15 -12.36
N LEU A 150 4.95 -2.71 -11.52
CA LEU A 150 6.40 -2.66 -11.77
C LEU A 150 7.13 -3.52 -10.76
N ARG A 151 8.03 -4.38 -11.22
CA ARG A 151 8.83 -5.25 -10.35
C ARG A 151 10.30 -5.11 -10.62
N ARG A 152 11.06 -4.86 -9.55
CA ARG A 152 12.52 -4.90 -9.56
C ARG A 152 12.98 -6.18 -8.87
N GLY A 153 13.59 -7.07 -9.65
CA GLY A 153 14.36 -8.19 -9.13
C GLY A 153 15.81 -7.78 -8.82
N PRO A 154 16.75 -8.71 -8.65
CA PRO A 154 18.17 -8.39 -8.47
C PRO A 154 18.81 -7.80 -9.72
N ASN A 155 18.57 -8.41 -10.89
CA ASN A 155 19.20 -8.09 -12.17
C ASN A 155 18.19 -7.81 -13.30
N GLN A 156 16.92 -7.68 -12.95
CA GLN A 156 15.84 -7.43 -13.91
C GLN A 156 14.85 -6.41 -13.41
N LEU A 157 14.21 -5.75 -14.36
CA LEU A 157 13.07 -4.87 -14.19
C LEU A 157 11.95 -5.42 -15.08
N LEU A 158 10.75 -5.53 -14.52
CA LEU A 158 9.57 -6.06 -15.20
C LEU A 158 8.44 -5.03 -15.11
N ALA A 159 7.75 -4.80 -16.23
CA ALA A 159 6.52 -4.03 -16.27
C ALA A 159 5.38 -4.92 -16.76
N ALA A 160 4.39 -5.14 -15.90
CA ALA A 160 3.26 -6.03 -16.18
C ALA A 160 2.06 -5.26 -16.74
N PHE A 161 1.54 -5.72 -17.87
CA PHE A 161 0.34 -5.22 -18.51
C PHE A 161 -0.73 -6.29 -18.55
N ARG A 162 -1.91 -5.97 -18.04
CA ARG A 162 -3.07 -6.85 -18.15
C ARG A 162 -3.71 -6.65 -19.51
N ILE A 163 -3.86 -7.74 -20.26
CA ILE A 163 -4.43 -7.74 -21.61
C ILE A 163 -5.86 -8.30 -21.66
N GLY A 164 -6.30 -9.00 -20.61
CA GLY A 164 -7.61 -9.63 -20.52
C GLY A 164 -8.38 -9.29 -19.24
N GLU A 165 -9.49 -10.00 -19.01
CA GLU A 165 -10.28 -9.88 -17.78
C GLU A 165 -9.68 -10.67 -16.63
N ARG A 166 -8.97 -11.76 -16.94
CA ARG A 166 -8.31 -12.58 -15.92
C ARG A 166 -7.07 -11.85 -15.39
N VAL A 167 -6.77 -12.08 -14.13
CA VAL A 167 -5.61 -11.48 -13.46
C VAL A 167 -4.29 -12.03 -14.02
N ASP A 168 -4.33 -13.24 -14.56
CA ASP A 168 -3.17 -13.92 -15.15
C ASP A 168 -2.98 -13.65 -16.65
N ASP A 169 -3.93 -12.96 -17.29
CA ASP A 169 -3.82 -12.57 -18.71
C ASP A 169 -2.87 -11.36 -18.82
N LEU A 170 -1.57 -11.66 -18.84
CA LEU A 170 -0.51 -10.67 -18.73
C LEU A 170 0.45 -10.73 -19.92
N VAL A 171 0.92 -9.56 -20.32
CA VAL A 171 2.15 -9.39 -21.07
C VAL A 171 3.12 -8.63 -20.17
N VAL A 172 4.34 -9.14 -20.03
CA VAL A 172 5.34 -8.55 -19.15
C VAL A 172 6.54 -8.13 -19.98
N LEU A 173 6.79 -6.83 -20.01
CA LEU A 173 7.98 -6.24 -20.61
C LEU A 173 9.15 -6.41 -19.65
N ARG A 174 10.29 -6.85 -20.16
CA ARG A 174 11.45 -7.23 -19.35
C ARG A 174 12.68 -6.47 -19.81
N TRP A 175 13.37 -5.89 -18.83
CA TRP A 175 14.70 -5.31 -18.98
C TRP A 175 15.69 -6.03 -18.08
N THR A 176 16.94 -6.13 -18.53
CA THR A 176 18.07 -6.44 -17.66
C THR A 176 18.59 -5.18 -17.01
N VAL A 177 18.98 -5.29 -15.75
CA VAL A 177 19.61 -4.22 -14.98
C VAL A 177 21.00 -4.69 -14.58
N ALA A 178 22.02 -4.02 -15.12
CA ALA A 178 23.42 -4.27 -14.81
C ALA A 178 23.81 -3.72 -13.42
N ILE A 179 25.00 -4.12 -12.96
CA ILE A 179 25.51 -3.74 -11.62
C ILE A 179 25.75 -2.22 -11.52
N ASP A 180 26.14 -1.59 -12.64
CA ASP A 180 26.33 -0.15 -12.78
C ASP A 180 25.01 0.63 -12.89
N GLY A 181 23.86 -0.06 -12.90
CA GLY A 181 22.55 0.55 -13.04
C GLY A 181 22.08 0.71 -14.49
N THR A 182 22.89 0.33 -15.48
CA THR A 182 22.50 0.36 -16.90
C THR A 182 21.32 -0.58 -17.14
N VAL A 183 20.30 -0.09 -17.84
CA VAL A 183 19.07 -0.82 -18.15
C VAL A 183 19.00 -1.07 -19.65
N SER A 184 18.74 -2.30 -20.06
CA SER A 184 18.58 -2.67 -21.46
C SER A 184 17.35 -3.54 -21.66
N PHE A 185 16.57 -3.26 -22.70
CA PHE A 185 15.39 -4.04 -23.01
C PHE A 185 15.76 -5.43 -23.51
N VAL A 186 14.97 -6.43 -23.10
CA VAL A 186 15.17 -7.82 -23.49
C VAL A 186 14.05 -8.27 -24.40
N ASP A 187 12.81 -8.32 -23.89
CA ASP A 187 11.64 -8.78 -24.62
C ASP A 187 10.32 -8.48 -23.88
N ALA A 188 9.20 -8.87 -24.49
CA ALA A 188 7.85 -8.86 -23.93
C ALA A 188 7.40 -10.23 -23.38
N ARG A 189 8.33 -11.06 -22.89
CA ARG A 189 8.07 -12.45 -22.44
C ARG A 189 8.51 -12.69 -20.99
N GLY A 190 8.41 -11.66 -20.16
CA GLY A 190 8.73 -11.74 -18.73
C GLY A 190 7.64 -12.41 -17.88
N ASP A 191 6.59 -12.97 -18.49
CA ASP A 191 5.43 -13.54 -17.79
C ASP A 191 5.83 -14.69 -16.85
N ARG A 192 6.84 -15.47 -17.24
CA ARG A 192 7.38 -16.56 -16.43
C ARG A 192 8.20 -16.11 -15.22
N ASP A 193 8.76 -14.91 -15.28
CA ASP A 193 9.58 -14.32 -14.22
C ASP A 193 8.76 -13.39 -13.33
N TYR A 194 7.50 -13.14 -13.69
CA TYR A 194 6.58 -12.31 -12.94
C TYR A 194 5.74 -13.15 -12.00
N THR A 195 5.57 -12.66 -10.77
CA THR A 195 4.63 -13.23 -9.82
C THR A 195 3.96 -12.07 -9.10
N TRP A 196 2.65 -12.16 -8.95
CA TRP A 196 1.91 -11.17 -8.18
C TRP A 196 2.43 -11.15 -6.73
N PRO A 197 2.53 -9.97 -6.10
CA PRO A 197 2.84 -9.90 -4.69
C PRO A 197 1.76 -10.64 -3.91
N ASP A 198 2.14 -11.20 -2.78
CA ASP A 198 1.18 -11.71 -1.83
C ASP A 198 0.20 -10.60 -1.46
N SER A 199 -1.10 -10.91 -1.43
CA SER A 199 -2.13 -9.92 -1.10
C SER A 199 -2.03 -9.42 0.35
N HIS A 200 -1.26 -10.12 1.18
CA HIS A 200 -1.07 -9.82 2.58
C HIS A 200 0.39 -9.99 2.97
N ASP A 201 0.91 -9.05 3.75
CA ASP A 201 2.28 -9.09 4.29
C ASP A 201 2.48 -10.16 5.37
N MET A 202 1.44 -10.96 5.65
CA MET A 202 1.45 -12.00 6.67
C MET A 202 0.66 -13.22 6.23
N THR A 203 1.18 -14.39 6.61
CA THR A 203 0.44 -15.64 6.46
C THR A 203 -0.69 -15.67 7.47
N TRP A 204 -1.93 -15.63 7.00
CA TRP A 204 -3.09 -15.79 7.86
C TRP A 204 -3.14 -17.19 8.46
N VAL A 205 -3.06 -17.25 9.79
CA VAL A 205 -3.29 -18.50 10.53
C VAL A 205 -4.75 -18.52 10.96
N ARG A 206 -5.45 -19.61 10.64
CA ARG A 206 -6.84 -19.81 11.08
C ARG A 206 -6.88 -19.83 12.60
N SER A 207 -7.70 -18.97 13.21
CA SER A 207 -7.82 -18.93 14.67
C SER A 207 -8.40 -20.24 15.21
N THR A 208 -7.74 -20.79 16.22
CA THR A 208 -8.24 -21.88 17.07
C THR A 208 -8.93 -21.30 18.30
N ARG A 209 -9.76 -22.11 18.97
CA ARG A 209 -10.45 -21.70 20.20
C ARG A 209 -9.52 -21.74 21.43
N GLU A 210 -8.41 -22.47 21.31
CA GLU A 210 -7.26 -22.50 22.23
C GLU A 210 -6.27 -21.41 21.85
#